data_AF-A0A8T9S6Y1-F1
#
_entry.id   AF-A0A8T9S6Y1-F1
#
_cell.length_a   1.000
_cell.length_b   1.000
_cell.length_c   1.000
_cell.angle_alpha   90.00
_cell.angle_beta   90.00
_cell.angle_gamma   90.00
#
_symmetry.space_group_name_H-M   'P 1'
#
loop_
_entity.id
_entity.type
_entity.pdbx_description
1 polymer ?
#
loop_
_entity_poly.entity_id
_entity_poly.type
_entity_poly.pdbx_seq_one_letter_code
_entity_poly.pdbx_strand_id
1 'polypeptide(L)'
;MNPKLLIPKKDGPLAEVARLVAEAWGKETWFALRWKTQANFAQLATDFGAAIAEKRGAAAARTPQSQRLQELDDQFDEGLRILKKYINEDSGYDKARTDARLPGFGLITRKSGGFALSADRNERLKALRELLLPAVAVAPFAKRDFGTSFWQTRFVEYQDLLSKTDGLVSKVSKSVSQKDTAKLELRKVLQALVYALKANYPDTFEAELRAWGFRKESY
;
A
#
# COMPACT_ATOMS: atom_id res chain seq x y z
N MET A 1 8.90 40.34 1.86
CA MET A 1 8.16 39.09 2.21
C MET A 1 9.07 37.84 2.06
N ASN A 2 9.04 36.88 3.00
CA ASN A 2 9.89 35.67 2.98
C ASN A 2 9.29 34.54 2.09
N PRO A 3 9.99 34.06 1.04
CA PRO A 3 9.51 32.98 0.16
C PRO A 3 9.10 31.69 0.88
N LYS A 4 9.69 31.40 2.04
CA LYS A 4 9.38 30.21 2.83
C LYS A 4 7.94 30.19 3.35
N LEU A 5 7.28 31.34 3.42
CA LEU A 5 5.89 31.47 3.85
C LEU A 5 4.88 31.28 2.71
N LEU A 6 5.34 31.26 1.46
CA LEU A 6 4.50 31.12 0.26
C LEU A 6 4.51 29.69 -0.30
N ILE A 7 5.50 28.88 0.09
CA ILE A 7 5.70 27.52 -0.40
C ILE A 7 5.20 26.53 0.67
N PRO A 8 4.15 25.75 0.39
CA PRO A 8 3.55 24.87 1.37
C PRO A 8 4.49 23.78 1.87
N LYS A 9 4.33 23.37 3.12
CA LYS A 9 5.07 22.23 3.70
C LYS A 9 4.38 20.88 3.44
N LYS A 10 3.05 20.89 3.38
CA LYS A 10 2.21 19.70 3.17
C LYS A 10 2.16 19.33 1.70
N ASP A 11 2.13 18.03 1.40
CA ASP A 11 2.25 17.49 0.04
C ASP A 11 1.09 17.94 -0.87
N GLY A 12 -0.16 17.86 -0.38
CA GLY A 12 -1.33 18.25 -1.17
C GLY A 12 -1.30 19.71 -1.63
N PRO A 13 -1.19 20.68 -0.71
CA PRO A 13 -1.11 22.08 -1.11
C PRO A 13 0.14 22.41 -1.92
N LEU A 14 1.28 21.74 -1.67
CA LEU A 14 2.49 21.93 -2.48
C LEU A 14 2.28 21.46 -3.93
N ALA A 15 1.58 20.35 -4.15
CA ALA A 15 1.24 19.86 -5.48
C ALA A 15 0.34 20.87 -6.23
N GLU A 16 -0.63 21.46 -5.54
CA GLU A 16 -1.52 22.46 -6.15
C GLU A 16 -0.75 23.73 -6.54
N VAL A 17 0.11 24.26 -5.65
CA VAL A 17 0.99 25.40 -6.00
C VAL A 17 1.89 25.05 -7.18
N ALA A 18 2.53 23.88 -7.16
CA ALA A 18 3.43 23.47 -8.24
C ALA A 18 2.71 23.40 -9.59
N ARG A 19 1.47 22.89 -9.61
CA ARG A 19 0.62 22.82 -10.81
C ARG A 19 0.28 24.21 -11.35
N LEU A 20 -0.21 25.10 -10.48
CA LEU A 20 -0.58 26.47 -10.85
C LEU A 20 0.64 27.25 -11.37
N VAL A 21 1.78 27.14 -10.68
CA VAL A 21 3.01 27.80 -11.07
C VAL A 21 3.57 27.24 -12.39
N ALA A 22 3.44 25.93 -12.63
CA ALA A 22 3.87 25.34 -13.90
C ALA A 22 3.04 25.86 -15.07
N GLU A 23 1.73 26.01 -14.89
CA GLU A 23 0.84 26.58 -15.89
C GLU A 23 1.16 28.06 -16.17
N ALA A 24 1.38 28.85 -15.11
CA ALA A 24 1.72 30.26 -15.24
C ALA A 24 3.09 30.43 -15.92
N TRP A 25 4.13 29.77 -15.41
CA TRP A 25 5.48 29.89 -15.95
C TRP A 25 5.59 29.40 -17.39
N GLY A 26 4.81 28.38 -17.78
CA GLY A 26 4.79 27.87 -19.16
C GLY A 26 4.28 28.87 -20.19
N LYS A 27 3.61 29.96 -19.77
CA LYS A 27 3.12 31.04 -20.65
C LYS A 27 4.14 32.17 -20.81
N GLU A 28 5.25 32.13 -20.08
CA GLU A 28 6.20 33.24 -19.98
C GLU A 28 7.43 33.02 -20.85
N THR A 29 7.88 34.07 -21.53
CA THR A 29 9.09 34.04 -22.38
C THR A 29 10.25 34.85 -21.82
N TRP A 30 9.99 35.73 -20.84
CA TRP A 30 10.99 36.65 -20.31
C TRP A 30 11.97 36.01 -19.31
N PHE A 31 11.67 34.81 -18.80
CA PHE A 31 12.45 34.20 -17.73
C PHE A 31 12.67 32.70 -17.87
N ALA A 32 13.94 32.32 -17.74
CA ALA A 32 14.40 30.94 -17.73
C ALA A 32 15.36 30.70 -16.56
N LEU A 33 15.23 29.54 -15.91
CA LEU A 33 16.23 29.05 -14.97
C LEU A 33 17.31 28.28 -15.73
N ARG A 34 18.58 28.57 -15.46
CA ARG A 34 19.71 27.89 -16.12
C ARG A 34 19.74 26.37 -15.91
N TRP A 35 19.20 25.89 -14.80
CA TRP A 35 19.27 24.49 -14.37
C TRP A 35 17.93 23.75 -14.46
N LYS A 36 16.84 24.44 -14.81
CA LYS A 36 15.50 23.83 -14.91
C LYS A 36 14.68 24.52 -16.00
N THR A 37 14.21 23.75 -16.96
CA THR A 37 13.28 24.26 -17.98
C THR A 37 11.85 24.27 -17.46
N GLN A 38 10.99 25.08 -18.08
CA GLN A 38 9.54 25.10 -17.82
C GLN A 38 8.94 23.69 -18.00
N ALA A 39 9.27 23.02 -19.10
CA ALA A 39 8.80 21.66 -19.39
C ALA A 39 9.23 20.66 -18.29
N ASN A 40 10.49 20.71 -17.85
CA ASN A 40 10.98 19.81 -16.80
C ASN A 40 10.32 20.10 -15.45
N PHE A 41 9.96 21.35 -15.16
CA PHE A 41 9.22 21.69 -13.95
C PHE A 41 7.75 21.26 -14.03
N ALA A 42 7.10 21.43 -15.18
CA ALA A 42 5.73 20.96 -15.40
C ALA A 42 5.62 19.44 -15.26
N GLN A 43 6.59 18.70 -15.82
CA GLN A 43 6.66 17.24 -15.62
C GLN A 43 6.85 16.88 -14.15
N LEU A 44 7.78 17.55 -13.46
CA LEU A 44 8.03 17.34 -12.03
C LEU A 44 6.77 17.59 -11.17
N ALA A 45 6.02 18.65 -11.47
CA ALA A 45 4.77 18.95 -10.76
C ALA A 45 3.70 17.87 -11.00
N THR A 46 3.60 17.38 -12.24
CA THR A 46 2.69 16.29 -12.63
C THR A 46 3.06 14.99 -11.91
N ASP A 47 4.33 14.60 -11.96
CA ASP A 47 4.83 13.37 -11.32
C ASP A 47 4.61 13.39 -9.81
N PHE A 48 4.86 14.54 -9.16
CA PHE A 48 4.62 14.71 -7.73
C PHE A 48 3.13 14.58 -7.37
N GLY A 49 2.24 15.16 -8.17
CA GLY A 49 0.80 15.01 -8.01
C GLY A 49 0.34 13.55 -8.16
N ALA A 50 0.85 12.86 -9.18
CA ALA A 50 0.56 11.44 -9.42
C ALA A 50 1.03 10.56 -8.26
N ALA A 51 2.23 10.78 -7.73
CA ALA A 51 2.76 10.03 -6.59
C ALA A 51 1.89 10.19 -5.32
N ILE A 52 1.35 11.39 -5.07
CA ILE A 52 0.43 11.62 -3.93
C ILE A 52 -0.89 10.86 -4.15
N ALA A 53 -1.45 10.91 -5.35
CA ALA A 53 -2.69 10.21 -5.68
C ALA A 53 -2.54 8.70 -5.58
N GLU A 54 -1.45 8.14 -6.10
CA GLU A 54 -1.11 6.72 -6.00
C GLU A 54 -1.00 6.28 -4.53
N LYS A 55 -0.31 7.05 -3.69
CA LYS A 55 -0.21 6.76 -2.26
C LYS A 55 -1.58 6.71 -1.58
N ARG A 56 -2.47 7.67 -1.88
CA ARG A 56 -3.83 7.69 -1.33
C ARG A 56 -4.65 6.50 -1.81
N GLY A 57 -4.58 6.16 -3.10
CA GLY A 57 -5.24 4.99 -3.68
C GLY A 57 -4.76 3.68 -3.05
N ALA A 58 -3.44 3.52 -2.87
CA ALA A 58 -2.86 2.35 -2.24
C ALA A 58 -3.28 2.21 -0.76
N ALA A 59 -3.33 3.32 -0.02
CA ALA A 59 -3.81 3.33 1.37
C ALA A 59 -5.30 2.94 1.44
N ALA A 60 -6.13 3.49 0.55
CA ALA A 60 -7.55 3.17 0.48
C ALA A 60 -7.79 1.69 0.12
N ALA A 61 -6.98 1.11 -0.77
CA ALA A 61 -7.07 -0.29 -1.16
C ALA A 61 -6.59 -1.26 -0.06
N ARG A 62 -5.63 -0.84 0.78
CA ARG A 62 -5.06 -1.68 1.85
C ARG A 62 -6.06 -2.01 2.94
N THR A 63 -6.96 -1.09 3.28
CA THR A 63 -7.90 -1.29 4.41
C THR A 63 -8.89 -2.44 4.16
N PRO A 64 -9.63 -2.49 3.03
CA PRO A 64 -10.52 -3.62 2.74
C PRO A 64 -9.78 -4.95 2.61
N GLN A 65 -8.58 -4.96 2.00
CA GLN A 65 -7.77 -6.18 1.86
C GLN A 65 -7.31 -6.72 3.22
N SER A 66 -6.89 -5.84 4.13
CA SER A 66 -6.49 -6.25 5.49
C SER A 66 -7.67 -6.79 6.30
N GLN A 67 -8.86 -6.19 6.16
CA GLN A 67 -10.07 -6.70 6.80
C GLN A 67 -10.44 -8.07 6.26
N ARG A 68 -10.43 -8.25 4.93
CA ARG A 68 -10.75 -9.54 4.32
C ARG A 68 -9.74 -10.64 4.66
N LEU A 69 -8.45 -10.31 4.74
CA LEU A 69 -7.43 -11.24 5.23
C LEU A 69 -7.70 -11.67 6.68
N GLN A 70 -8.15 -10.76 7.54
CA GLN A 70 -8.54 -11.12 8.91
C GLN A 70 -9.75 -12.05 8.93
N GLU A 71 -10.78 -11.77 8.13
CA GLU A 71 -11.94 -12.65 8.02
C GLU A 71 -11.56 -14.06 7.53
N LEU A 72 -10.63 -14.17 6.57
CA LEU A 72 -10.11 -15.46 6.12
C LEU A 72 -9.32 -16.16 7.21
N ASP A 73 -8.53 -15.42 8.00
CA ASP A 73 -7.81 -15.96 9.16
C ASP A 73 -8.78 -16.59 10.17
N ASP A 74 -9.88 -15.90 10.48
CA ASP A 74 -10.93 -16.39 11.39
C ASP A 74 -11.65 -17.61 10.80
N GLN A 75 -11.92 -17.61 9.48
CA GLN A 75 -12.52 -18.75 8.80
C GLN A 75 -11.60 -19.97 8.77
N PHE A 76 -10.29 -19.78 8.67
CA PHE A 76 -9.33 -20.88 8.78
C PHE A 76 -9.28 -21.45 10.19
N ASP A 77 -9.35 -20.62 11.23
CA ASP A 77 -9.39 -21.08 12.62
C ASP A 77 -10.66 -21.90 12.90
N GLU A 78 -11.81 -21.44 12.42
CA GLU A 78 -13.07 -22.19 12.54
C GLU A 78 -13.05 -23.49 11.74
N GLY A 79 -12.60 -23.43 10.48
CA GLY A 79 -12.47 -24.62 9.65
C GLY A 79 -11.51 -25.64 10.24
N LEU A 80 -10.43 -25.17 10.87
CA LEU A 80 -9.46 -26.02 11.53
C LEU A 80 -10.06 -26.72 12.76
N ARG A 81 -10.90 -26.03 13.53
CA ARG A 81 -11.60 -26.63 14.67
C ARG A 81 -12.44 -27.83 14.24
N ILE A 82 -13.12 -27.72 13.10
CA ILE A 82 -13.92 -28.83 12.54
C ILE A 82 -13.04 -29.90 11.89
N LEU A 83 -12.02 -29.52 11.13
CA LEU A 83 -11.09 -30.46 10.49
C LEU A 83 -10.43 -31.39 11.53
N LYS A 84 -10.02 -30.86 12.69
CA LYS A 84 -9.48 -31.69 13.79
C LYS A 84 -10.47 -32.72 14.29
N LYS A 85 -11.77 -32.41 14.31
CA LYS A 85 -12.82 -33.38 14.67
C LYS A 85 -12.91 -34.48 13.62
N TYR A 86 -12.87 -34.14 12.34
CA TYR A 86 -12.85 -35.14 11.27
C TYR A 86 -11.63 -36.06 11.34
N ILE A 87 -10.45 -35.50 11.64
CA ILE A 87 -9.23 -36.30 11.82
C ILE A 87 -9.36 -37.20 13.06
N ASN A 88 -9.97 -36.72 14.14
CA ASN A 88 -10.20 -37.51 15.35
C ASN A 88 -11.17 -38.66 15.10
N GLU A 89 -12.29 -38.40 14.42
CA GLU A 89 -13.25 -39.42 13.97
C GLU A 89 -12.56 -40.49 13.12
N ASP A 90 -11.80 -40.07 12.10
CA ASP A 90 -11.06 -40.96 11.21
C ASP A 90 -9.92 -41.73 11.92
N SER A 91 -9.45 -41.22 13.06
CA SER A 91 -8.46 -41.90 13.91
C SER A 91 -9.09 -42.85 14.93
N GLY A 92 -10.41 -43.05 14.90
CA GLY A 92 -11.13 -43.89 15.85
C GLY A 92 -11.28 -43.25 17.24
N TYR A 93 -11.28 -41.92 17.31
CA TYR A 93 -11.29 -41.13 18.55
C TYR A 93 -10.07 -41.34 19.47
N ASP A 94 -8.98 -41.88 18.93
CA ASP A 94 -7.70 -41.99 19.64
C ASP A 94 -6.93 -40.66 19.53
N LYS A 95 -6.72 -40.03 20.69
CA LYS A 95 -6.03 -38.74 20.79
C LYS A 95 -4.57 -38.82 20.34
N ALA A 96 -3.82 -39.85 20.74
CA ALA A 96 -2.41 -39.98 20.38
C ALA A 96 -2.24 -40.18 18.87
N ARG A 97 -3.11 -41.02 18.28
CA ARG A 97 -3.16 -41.23 16.83
C ARG A 97 -3.58 -39.97 16.08
N THR A 98 -4.54 -39.21 16.61
CA THR A 98 -4.98 -37.93 16.04
C THR A 98 -3.85 -36.92 16.03
N ASP A 99 -3.22 -36.69 17.19
CA ASP A 99 -2.14 -35.70 17.35
C ASP A 99 -0.96 -36.02 16.43
N ALA A 100 -0.62 -37.30 16.25
CA ALA A 100 0.43 -37.72 15.32
C ALA A 100 0.16 -37.37 13.85
N ARG A 101 -1.12 -37.22 13.45
CA ARG A 101 -1.51 -36.88 12.08
C ARG A 101 -1.56 -35.39 11.81
N LEU A 102 -1.80 -34.57 12.84
CA LEU A 102 -2.00 -33.12 12.67
C LEU A 102 -0.85 -32.41 11.93
N PRO A 103 0.45 -32.72 12.17
CA PRO A 103 1.55 -32.12 11.40
C PRO A 103 1.47 -32.37 9.89
N GLY A 104 0.91 -33.52 9.47
CA GLY A 104 0.70 -33.83 8.06
C GLY A 104 -0.31 -32.91 7.36
N PHE A 105 -1.13 -32.20 8.13
CA PHE A 105 -2.04 -31.14 7.65
C PHE A 105 -1.42 -29.73 7.80
N GLY A 106 -0.12 -29.63 8.06
CA GLY A 106 0.59 -28.36 8.22
C GLY A 106 0.37 -27.66 9.56
N LEU A 107 -0.10 -28.39 10.57
CA LEU A 107 -0.35 -27.86 11.90
C LEU A 107 0.90 -27.89 12.77
N ILE A 108 1.22 -26.75 13.39
CA ILE A 108 2.32 -26.58 14.33
C ILE A 108 1.81 -26.53 15.77
N THR A 109 2.66 -26.93 16.72
CA THR A 109 2.36 -26.82 18.14
C THR A 109 2.38 -25.35 18.59
N ARG A 110 1.36 -24.94 19.34
CA ARG A 110 1.33 -23.62 19.99
C ARG A 110 2.14 -23.68 21.28
N LYS A 111 2.75 -22.54 21.65
CA LYS A 111 3.39 -22.36 22.97
C LYS A 111 2.41 -22.60 24.14
N SER A 112 1.14 -22.23 23.95
CA SER A 112 0.06 -22.45 24.93
C SER A 112 -0.49 -23.87 24.94
N GLY A 113 0.08 -24.78 24.15
CA GLY A 113 -0.45 -26.12 23.91
C GLY A 113 -1.46 -26.18 22.75
N GLY A 114 -1.61 -27.40 22.21
CA GLY A 114 -2.46 -27.67 21.05
C GLY A 114 -1.78 -27.36 19.71
N PHE A 115 -2.54 -27.55 18.63
CA PHE A 115 -2.05 -27.47 17.24
C PHE A 115 -2.77 -26.36 16.48
N ALA A 116 -2.08 -25.62 15.61
CA ALA A 116 -2.67 -24.58 14.76
C ALA A 116 -1.86 -24.28 13.51
N LEU A 117 -2.45 -23.54 12.57
CA LEU A 117 -1.68 -22.94 11.49
C LEU A 117 -0.75 -21.85 12.05
N SER A 118 0.32 -21.56 11.32
CA SER A 118 1.23 -20.46 11.67
C SER A 118 0.47 -19.13 11.80
N ALA A 119 0.91 -18.28 12.73
CA ALA A 119 0.45 -16.90 12.83
C ALA A 119 1.04 -16.01 11.72
N ASP A 120 2.22 -16.38 11.23
CA ASP A 120 2.82 -15.75 10.06
C ASP A 120 2.04 -16.14 8.80
N ARG A 121 1.60 -15.12 8.05
CA ARG A 121 0.71 -15.30 6.90
C ARG A 121 1.39 -16.00 5.72
N ASN A 122 2.70 -15.83 5.54
CA ASN A 122 3.47 -16.47 4.48
C ASN A 122 3.73 -17.94 4.81
N GLU A 123 4.13 -18.23 6.04
CA GLU A 123 4.26 -19.62 6.51
C GLU A 123 2.91 -20.35 6.52
N ARG A 124 1.82 -19.65 6.86
CA ARG A 124 0.46 -20.19 6.74
C ARG A 124 0.12 -20.51 5.29
N LEU A 125 0.36 -19.59 4.36
CA LEU A 125 0.09 -19.80 2.93
C LEU A 125 0.85 -21.02 2.42
N LYS A 126 2.12 -21.17 2.81
CA LYS A 126 2.95 -22.31 2.47
C LYS A 126 2.38 -23.62 3.04
N ALA A 127 2.05 -23.66 4.33
CA ALA A 127 1.46 -24.84 4.97
C ALA A 127 0.11 -25.23 4.35
N LEU A 128 -0.74 -24.26 4.01
CA LEU A 128 -2.01 -24.49 3.31
C LEU A 128 -1.78 -25.17 1.96
N ARG A 129 -0.84 -24.65 1.16
CA ARG A 129 -0.52 -25.15 -0.18
C ARG A 129 0.13 -26.53 -0.16
N GLU A 130 1.15 -26.70 0.66
CA GLU A 130 2.05 -27.85 0.60
C GLU A 130 1.55 -29.04 1.41
N LEU A 131 0.79 -28.80 2.48
CA LEU A 131 0.40 -29.84 3.43
C LEU A 131 -1.12 -29.98 3.54
N LEU A 132 -1.84 -28.90 3.87
CA LEU A 132 -3.26 -28.99 4.18
C LEU A 132 -4.10 -29.39 2.97
N LEU A 133 -3.98 -28.70 1.83
CA LEU A 133 -4.79 -28.99 0.64
C LEU A 133 -4.57 -30.41 0.11
N PRO A 134 -3.32 -30.89 -0.07
CA PRO A 134 -3.08 -32.28 -0.47
C PRO A 134 -3.62 -33.29 0.53
N ALA A 135 -3.40 -33.08 1.84
CA ALA A 135 -3.84 -34.01 2.88
C ALA A 135 -5.37 -34.10 2.98
N VAL A 136 -6.08 -32.98 2.86
CA VAL A 136 -7.55 -32.97 2.85
C VAL A 136 -8.10 -33.65 1.60
N ALA A 137 -7.47 -33.48 0.43
CA ALA A 137 -7.94 -34.04 -0.84
C ALA A 137 -7.99 -35.57 -0.87
N VAL A 138 -7.07 -36.23 -0.16
CA VAL A 138 -7.01 -37.70 -0.09
C VAL A 138 -7.68 -38.28 1.16
N ALA A 139 -8.16 -37.43 2.07
CA ALA A 139 -8.81 -37.86 3.29
C ALA A 139 -10.26 -38.33 3.03
N PRO A 140 -10.80 -39.25 3.85
CA PRO A 140 -12.18 -39.74 3.68
C PRO A 140 -13.25 -38.66 3.86
N PHE A 141 -12.89 -37.53 4.47
CA PHE A 141 -13.75 -36.35 4.66
C PHE A 141 -13.56 -35.26 3.59
N ALA A 142 -12.85 -35.54 2.49
CA ALA A 142 -12.60 -34.57 1.41
C ALA A 142 -13.88 -33.91 0.85
N LYS A 143 -15.01 -34.63 0.87
CA LYS A 143 -16.31 -34.15 0.36
C LYS A 143 -17.23 -33.55 1.43
N ARG A 144 -16.81 -33.49 2.69
CA ARG A 144 -17.59 -32.86 3.76
C ARG A 144 -17.54 -31.33 3.64
N ASP A 145 -18.37 -30.65 4.44
CA ASP A 145 -18.49 -29.18 4.44
C ASP A 145 -17.16 -28.45 4.63
N PHE A 146 -16.27 -29.00 5.46
CA PHE A 146 -14.91 -28.49 5.69
C PHE A 146 -13.83 -29.33 4.98
N GLY A 147 -14.21 -29.94 3.85
CA GLY A 147 -13.34 -30.70 2.97
C GLY A 147 -12.66 -29.85 1.89
N THR A 148 -12.25 -30.46 0.79
CA THR A 148 -11.39 -29.83 -0.23
C THR A 148 -11.93 -28.51 -0.76
N SER A 149 -13.24 -28.44 -1.04
CA SER A 149 -13.85 -27.22 -1.60
C SER A 149 -13.73 -26.03 -0.63
N PHE A 150 -13.99 -26.23 0.66
CA PHE A 150 -13.90 -25.18 1.67
C PHE A 150 -12.50 -24.55 1.72
N TRP A 151 -11.47 -25.40 1.79
CA TRP A 151 -10.09 -24.97 1.93
C TRP A 151 -9.54 -24.39 0.62
N GLN A 152 -9.85 -25.00 -0.52
CA GLN A 152 -9.35 -24.56 -1.82
C GLN A 152 -9.85 -23.15 -2.17
N THR A 153 -11.15 -22.89 -2.01
CA THR A 153 -11.73 -21.58 -2.33
C THR A 153 -11.09 -20.47 -1.48
N ARG A 154 -10.90 -20.71 -0.18
CA ARG A 154 -10.29 -19.74 0.73
C ARG A 154 -8.80 -19.56 0.49
N PHE A 155 -8.09 -20.63 0.17
CA PHE A 155 -6.67 -20.55 -0.19
C PHE A 155 -6.45 -19.67 -1.41
N VAL A 156 -7.25 -19.84 -2.47
CA VAL A 156 -7.13 -19.03 -3.70
C VAL A 156 -7.35 -17.54 -3.40
N GLU A 157 -8.40 -17.23 -2.63
CA GLU A 157 -8.67 -15.85 -2.22
C GLU A 157 -7.55 -15.27 -1.34
N TYR A 158 -7.07 -16.04 -0.37
CA TYR A 158 -6.02 -15.65 0.55
C TYR A 158 -4.69 -15.38 -0.18
N GLN A 159 -4.32 -16.23 -1.14
CA GLN A 159 -3.13 -16.07 -1.97
C GLN A 159 -3.20 -14.79 -2.83
N ASP A 160 -4.36 -14.53 -3.44
CA ASP A 160 -4.58 -13.33 -4.26
C ASP A 160 -4.50 -12.04 -3.42
N LEU A 161 -5.11 -12.03 -2.23
CA LEU A 161 -5.06 -10.88 -1.31
C LEU A 161 -3.65 -10.59 -0.78
N LEU A 162 -2.88 -11.63 -0.44
CA LEU A 162 -1.48 -11.44 -0.03
C LEU A 162 -0.64 -10.89 -1.17
N SER A 163 -0.78 -11.43 -2.38
CA SER A 163 -0.06 -10.95 -3.57
C SER A 163 -0.39 -9.49 -3.91
N LYS A 164 -1.66 -9.10 -3.78
CA LYS A 164 -2.10 -7.71 -3.95
C LYS A 164 -1.50 -6.79 -2.87
N THR A 165 -1.46 -7.25 -1.63
CA THR A 165 -0.92 -6.48 -0.51
C THR A 165 0.58 -6.23 -0.68
N ASP A 166 1.36 -7.25 -1.05
CA ASP A 166 2.80 -7.14 -1.31
C ASP A 166 3.08 -6.18 -2.47
N GLY A 167 2.29 -6.28 -3.55
CA GLY A 167 2.34 -5.36 -4.68
C GLY A 167 2.08 -3.90 -4.27
N LEU A 168 1.12 -3.65 -3.38
CA LEU A 168 0.83 -2.31 -2.87
C LEU A 168 1.96 -1.77 -1.98
N VAL A 169 2.55 -2.60 -1.11
CA VAL A 169 3.66 -2.19 -0.24
C VAL A 169 4.89 -1.79 -1.06
N SER A 170 5.24 -2.59 -2.07
CA SER A 170 6.31 -2.33 -3.03
C SER A 170 6.11 -1.01 -3.78
N LYS A 171 4.90 -0.77 -4.31
CA LYS A 171 4.55 0.48 -5.01
C LYS A 171 4.64 1.70 -4.12
N VAL A 172 4.10 1.63 -2.90
CA VAL A 172 4.15 2.72 -1.93
C VAL A 172 5.60 3.06 -1.55
N SER A 173 6.45 2.06 -1.32
CA SER A 173 7.86 2.30 -0.96
C SER A 173 8.62 3.05 -2.07
N LYS A 174 8.44 2.64 -3.33
CA LYS A 174 9.08 3.32 -4.48
C LYS A 174 8.53 4.74 -4.66
N SER A 175 7.22 4.90 -4.56
CA SER A 175 6.53 6.19 -4.67
C SER A 175 6.99 7.18 -3.59
N VAL A 176 7.18 6.72 -2.33
CA VAL A 176 7.65 7.58 -1.22
C VAL A 176 9.06 8.13 -1.48
N SER A 177 10.00 7.28 -1.88
CA SER A 177 11.39 7.71 -2.14
C SER A 177 11.47 8.71 -3.30
N GLN A 178 10.75 8.47 -4.39
CA GLN A 178 10.70 9.38 -5.54
C GLN A 178 10.02 10.71 -5.18
N LYS A 179 8.93 10.65 -4.41
CA LYS A 179 8.18 11.83 -3.96
C LYS A 179 9.00 12.75 -3.07
N ASP A 180 9.81 12.22 -2.15
CA ASP A 180 10.60 13.06 -1.25
C ASP A 180 11.73 13.81 -1.99
N THR A 181 12.37 13.16 -2.97
CA THR A 181 13.31 13.83 -3.89
C THR A 181 12.60 14.90 -4.72
N ALA A 182 11.44 14.58 -5.31
CA ALA A 182 10.64 15.51 -6.09
C ALA A 182 10.18 16.72 -5.25
N LYS A 183 9.84 16.50 -3.98
CA LYS A 183 9.43 17.54 -3.03
C LYS A 183 10.53 18.58 -2.82
N LEU A 184 11.76 18.14 -2.60
CA LEU A 184 12.89 19.04 -2.40
C LEU A 184 13.14 19.88 -3.66
N GLU A 185 13.12 19.22 -4.81
CA GLU A 185 13.34 19.86 -6.10
C GLU A 185 12.23 20.88 -6.43
N LEU A 186 10.95 20.53 -6.22
CA LEU A 186 9.83 21.44 -6.40
C LEU A 186 10.00 22.70 -5.56
N ARG A 187 10.31 22.55 -4.28
CA ARG A 187 10.49 23.70 -3.37
C ARG A 187 11.65 24.59 -3.81
N LYS A 188 12.74 24.01 -4.32
CA LYS A 188 13.89 24.75 -4.83
C LYS A 188 13.51 25.57 -6.07
N VAL A 189 12.79 24.98 -7.03
CA VAL A 189 12.32 25.69 -8.23
C VAL A 189 11.34 26.80 -7.84
N LEU A 190 10.32 26.48 -7.04
CA LEU A 190 9.33 27.45 -6.57
C LEU A 190 9.99 28.64 -5.86
N GLN A 191 11.02 28.39 -5.04
CA GLN A 191 11.76 29.47 -4.38
C GLN A 191 12.50 30.36 -5.38
N ALA A 192 13.13 29.78 -6.40
CA ALA A 192 13.81 30.54 -7.43
C ALA A 192 12.83 31.41 -8.24
N LEU A 193 11.64 30.88 -8.56
CA LEU A 193 10.57 31.62 -9.23
C LEU A 193 10.06 32.80 -8.40
N VAL A 194 9.87 32.62 -7.09
CA VAL A 194 9.49 33.72 -6.20
C VAL A 194 10.53 34.85 -6.21
N TYR A 195 11.83 34.52 -6.26
CA TYR A 195 12.87 35.54 -6.34
C TYR A 195 12.90 36.23 -7.70
N ALA A 196 12.72 35.48 -8.79
CA ALA A 196 12.65 36.04 -10.13
C ALA A 196 11.49 37.03 -10.29
N LEU A 197 10.30 36.66 -9.83
CA LEU A 197 9.12 37.53 -9.85
C LEU A 197 9.35 38.82 -9.06
N LYS A 198 9.96 38.73 -7.87
CA LYS A 198 10.31 39.92 -7.09
C LYS A 198 11.33 40.82 -7.76
N ALA A 199 12.30 40.24 -8.45
CA ALA A 199 13.34 41.00 -9.13
C ALA A 199 12.79 41.74 -10.37
N ASN A 200 11.83 41.13 -11.08
CA ASN A 200 11.29 41.70 -12.32
C ASN A 200 10.06 42.59 -12.10
N TYR A 201 9.35 42.42 -10.98
CA TYR A 201 8.15 43.19 -10.64
C TYR A 201 8.28 43.84 -9.26
N PRO A 202 9.26 44.74 -9.03
CA PRO A 202 9.58 45.24 -7.69
C PRO A 202 8.40 45.93 -6.99
N ASP A 203 7.51 46.58 -7.75
CA ASP A 203 6.36 47.32 -7.22
C ASP A 203 5.06 46.49 -7.20
N THR A 204 4.96 45.46 -8.06
CA THR A 204 3.73 44.67 -8.26
C THR A 204 3.87 43.18 -7.96
N PHE A 205 5.01 42.74 -7.41
CA PHE A 205 5.32 41.31 -7.21
C PHE A 205 4.24 40.55 -6.41
N GLU A 206 3.52 41.21 -5.50
CA GLU A 206 2.47 40.53 -4.73
C GLU A 206 1.26 40.15 -5.59
N ALA A 207 0.91 40.97 -6.58
CA ALA A 207 -0.15 40.66 -7.52
C ALA A 207 0.29 39.51 -8.44
N GLU A 208 1.51 39.57 -8.96
CA GLU A 208 2.10 38.54 -9.81
C GLU A 208 2.22 37.19 -9.09
N LEU A 209 2.70 37.19 -7.85
CA LEU A 209 2.76 35.96 -7.04
C LEU A 209 1.38 35.31 -6.87
N ARG A 210 0.32 36.12 -6.65
CA ARG A 210 -1.04 35.58 -6.55
C ARG A 210 -1.56 35.05 -7.89
N ALA A 211 -1.25 35.72 -9.00
CA ALA A 211 -1.60 35.28 -10.34
C ALA A 211 -0.96 33.92 -10.66
N TRP A 212 0.26 33.68 -10.17
CA TRP A 212 0.98 32.41 -10.30
C TRP A 212 0.54 31.34 -9.27
N GLY A 213 -0.37 31.66 -8.34
CA GLY A 213 -0.92 30.71 -7.37
C GLY A 213 -0.23 30.68 -5.99
N PHE A 214 0.74 31.56 -5.72
CA PHE A 214 1.34 31.69 -4.39
C PHE A 214 0.38 32.45 -3.45
N ARG A 215 -0.39 31.72 -2.62
CA ARG A 215 -1.41 32.28 -1.70
C ARG A 215 -1.11 31.92 -0.24
N LYS A 216 -0.91 32.90 0.63
CA LYS A 216 -0.59 32.63 2.04
C LYS A 216 -1.76 32.03 2.84
N GLU A 217 -3.00 32.32 2.46
CA GLU A 217 -4.22 31.99 3.21
C GLU A 217 -4.67 30.53 3.05
N SER A 218 -3.99 29.74 2.22
CA SER A 218 -4.38 28.36 1.90
C SER A 218 -3.44 27.29 2.49
N TYR A 219 -2.39 27.65 3.25
CA TYR A 219 -1.25 26.76 3.57
C TYR A 219 -0.86 26.65 5.04
#